data_AF-A0A2M9KH90-F1
#
_entry.id   AF-A0A2M9KH90-F1
#
_cell.length_a   1.000
_cell.length_b   1.000
_cell.length_c   1.000
_cell.angle_alpha   90.00
_cell.angle_beta   90.00
_cell.angle_gamma   90.00
#
_symmetry.space_group_name_H-M   'P 1'
#
loop_
_entity.id
_entity.type
_entity.pdbx_description
1 polymer ?
#
loop_
_entity_poly.entity_id
_entity_poly.type
_entity_poly.pdbx_seq_one_letter_code
_entity_poly.pdbx_strand_id
1 'polypeptide(L)' 'MDETLDLLDTLLDGVSEPRLKLISADEGRALMVLLGLLDDAELPEDIRRAAGEMRSRLGSRLGARLA' A
#
# COMPACT_ATOMS: atom_id res chain seq x y z
N MET A 1 24.01 3.29 19.43
CA MET A 1 23.75 4.46 18.57
C MET A 1 23.19 4.08 17.20
N ASP A 2 23.13 2.78 16.86
CA ASP A 2 22.61 2.26 15.60
C ASP A 2 21.07 2.17 15.59
N GLU A 3 20.52 1.60 16.66
CA GLU A 3 19.09 1.33 16.84
C GLU A 3 18.19 2.58 16.82
N THR A 4 18.73 3.74 17.20
CA THR A 4 18.02 5.02 17.16
C THR A 4 17.95 5.58 15.74
N LEU A 5 18.96 5.32 14.91
CA LEU A 5 19.00 5.74 13.51
C LEU A 5 18.08 4.83 12.68
N ASP A 6 18.08 3.52 12.94
CA ASP A 6 17.15 2.57 12.32
C ASP A 6 15.67 2.90 12.60
N LEU A 7 15.37 3.35 13.81
CA LEU A 7 14.02 3.79 14.19
C LEU A 7 13.62 5.08 13.44
N LEU A 8 14.56 6.00 13.25
CA LEU A 8 14.34 7.25 12.53
C LEU A 8 14.12 7.02 11.04
N ASP A 9 14.89 6.13 10.42
CA ASP A 9 14.70 5.74 9.02
C ASP A 9 13.35 5.03 8.82
N THR A 10 12.97 4.13 9.73
CA THR A 10 11.65 3.48 9.71
C THR A 10 10.50 4.49 9.84
N LEU A 11 10.67 5.52 10.67
CA LEU A 11 9.68 6.59 10.82
C LEU A 11 9.63 7.51 9.60
N LEU A 12 10.77 7.82 8.99
CA LEU A 12 10.89 8.65 7.79
C LEU A 12 10.34 7.95 6.54
N ASP A 13 10.58 6.66 6.37
CA ASP A 13 9.93 5.82 5.34
C ASP A 13 8.41 5.81 5.52
N GLY A 14 7.94 5.80 6.77
CA GLY A 14 6.52 5.99 7.06
C GLY A 14 6.01 7.37 6.62
N VAL A 15 6.79 8.44 6.77
CA VAL A 15 6.34 9.83 6.49
C VAL A 15 6.42 10.19 5.01
N SER A 16 7.31 9.55 4.24
CA SER A 16 7.56 9.86 2.83
C SER A 16 6.63 9.13 1.85
N GLU A 17 6.02 8.01 2.24
CA GLU A 17 4.95 7.40 1.43
C GLU A 17 3.65 8.20 1.54
N PRO A 18 2.95 8.48 0.43
CA PRO A 18 1.57 8.94 0.48
C PRO A 18 0.73 7.84 1.14
N ARG A 19 0.60 7.89 2.46
CA ARG A 19 -0.24 6.96 3.20
C ARG A 19 -1.68 7.30 2.84
N LEU A 20 -2.25 6.54 1.90
CA LEU A 20 -3.68 6.35 1.79
C LEU A 20 -4.20 5.93 3.18
N LYS A 21 -4.63 6.91 3.97
CA LYS A 21 -5.35 6.68 5.23
C LYS A 21 -6.73 6.19 4.83
N LEU A 22 -6.85 4.89 4.68
CA LEU A 22 -8.17 4.26 4.60
C LEU A 22 -8.83 4.44 5.96
N ILE A 23 -10.01 5.03 5.95
CA ILE A 23 -10.80 5.36 7.14
C ILE A 23 -11.38 4.06 7.73
N SER A 24 -11.61 3.04 6.91
CA SER A 24 -12.08 1.71 7.35
C SER A 24 -11.46 0.52 6.61
N ALA A 25 -11.61 -0.68 7.20
CA ALA A 25 -11.22 -1.92 6.55
C ALA A 25 -12.07 -2.22 5.30
N ASP A 26 -13.33 -1.77 5.27
CA ASP A 26 -14.22 -1.91 4.11
C ASP A 26 -13.75 -1.02 2.95
N GLU A 27 -13.33 0.21 3.21
CA GLU A 27 -12.71 1.08 2.20
C GLU A 27 -11.43 0.48 1.64
N GLY A 28 -10.62 -0.17 2.49
CA GLY A 28 -9.44 -0.91 2.03
C GLY A 28 -9.79 -2.08 1.12
N ARG A 29 -10.81 -2.86 1.47
CA ARG A 29 -11.30 -3.95 0.62
C ARG A 29 -11.88 -3.42 -0.70
N ALA A 30 -12.63 -2.33 -0.68
CA ALA A 30 -13.16 -1.69 -1.88
C ALA A 30 -12.02 -1.18 -2.79
N LEU A 31 -10.99 -0.56 -2.22
CA LEU A 31 -9.83 -0.10 -2.97
C LEU A 31 -9.04 -1.27 -3.56
N MET A 32 -8.89 -2.40 -2.86
CA MET A 32 -8.27 -3.60 -3.44
C MET A 32 -9.02 -4.11 -4.68
N VAL A 33 -10.36 -4.06 -4.68
CA VAL A 33 -11.18 -4.43 -5.84
C VAL A 33 -10.94 -3.46 -7.01
N LEU A 34 -10.97 -2.16 -6.75
CA LEU A 34 -10.73 -1.14 -7.77
C LEU A 34 -9.32 -1.25 -8.38
N LEU A 35 -8.30 -1.51 -7.57
CA LEU A 35 -6.94 -1.75 -8.05
C LEU A 35 -6.82 -3.05 -8.86
N GLY A 36 -7.67 -4.04 -8.59
CA GLY A 36 -7.76 -5.27 -9.40
C GLY A 36 -8.25 -5.02 -10.82
N LEU A 37 -9.11 -4.01 -11.02
CA LEU A 37 -9.57 -3.62 -12.36
C LEU A 37 -8.45 -3.00 -13.22
N LEU A 38 -7.39 -2.52 -12.58
CA LEU A 38 -6.24 -1.93 -13.26
C LEU A 38 -5.20 -2.97 -13.71
N ASP A 39 -5.46 -4.27 -13.52
CA ASP A 39 -4.62 -5.38 -14.01
C ASP A 39 -4.94 -5.74 -15.48
N ASP A 40 -5.62 -4.84 -16.18
CA ASP A 40 -6.04 -5.03 -17.57
C ASP A 40 -4.82 -4.97 -18.53
N ALA A 41 -4.71 -5.96 -19.42
CA ALA A 41 -3.67 -6.03 -20.43
C ALA A 41 -3.71 -4.85 -21.42
N GLU A 42 -4.87 -4.21 -21.59
CA GLU A 42 -5.05 -3.02 -22.43
C GLU A 42 -4.50 -1.73 -21.81
N LEU A 43 -4.28 -1.71 -20.48
CA LEU A 43 -3.68 -0.56 -19.80
C LEU A 43 -2.16 -0.50 -20.02
N PRO A 44 -1.53 0.69 -19.92
CA PRO A 44 -0.08 0.81 -19.88
C PRO A 44 0.55 -0.02 -18.75
N GLU A 45 1.71 -0.63 -19.02
CA GLU A 45 2.44 -1.46 -18.05
C GLU A 45 2.76 -0.72 -16.75
N ASP A 46 3.13 0.57 -16.84
CA ASP A 46 3.41 1.37 -15.65
C ASP A 46 2.18 1.54 -14.76
N ILE A 47 0.97 1.58 -15.33
CA ILE A 47 -0.29 1.66 -14.58
C ILE A 47 -0.58 0.32 -13.90
N ARG A 48 -0.47 -0.80 -14.62
CA ARG A 48 -0.62 -2.14 -14.04
C ARG A 48 0.35 -2.38 -12.90
N ARG A 49 1.62 -2.05 -13.11
CA ARG A 49 2.70 -2.21 -12.14
C ARG A 49 2.45 -1.37 -10.88
N ALA A 50 2.10 -0.10 -11.03
CA ALA A 50 1.76 0.77 -9.91
C ALA A 50 0.53 0.26 -9.13
N ALA A 51 -0.51 -0.20 -9.84
CA ALA A 51 -1.69 -0.77 -9.22
C ALA A 51 -1.40 -2.05 -8.44
N GLY A 52 -0.59 -2.95 -9.00
CA GLY A 52 -0.14 -4.18 -8.34
C GLY A 52 0.69 -3.91 -7.09
N GLU A 53 1.62 -2.96 -7.16
CA GLU A 53 2.44 -2.53 -6.01
C GLU A 53 1.56 -1.95 -4.89
N MET A 54 0.61 -1.09 -5.24
CA MET A 54 -0.31 -0.48 -4.28
C MET A 54 -1.26 -1.52 -3.66
N ARG A 55 -1.74 -2.49 -4.44
CA ARG A 55 -2.56 -3.62 -3.95
C ARG A 55 -1.77 -4.50 -2.98
N SER A 56 -0.50 -4.76 -3.26
CA SER A 56 0.39 -5.53 -2.36
C SER A 56 0.59 -4.82 -1.01
N ARG A 57 0.94 -3.53 -1.03
CA ARG A 57 1.11 -2.71 0.19
C ARG A 57 -0.18 -2.66 1.01
N LEU A 58 -1.32 -2.52 0.35
CA LEU A 58 -2.62 -2.48 1.00
C LEU A 58 -3.01 -3.84 1.63
N GLY A 59 -2.82 -4.93 0.90
CA GLY A 59 -3.12 -6.28 1.40
C GLY A 59 -2.33 -6.63 2.66
N SER A 60 -1.03 -6.29 2.68
CA SER A 60 -0.17 -6.47 3.86
C SER A 60 -0.71 -5.72 5.09
N ARG A 61 -1.13 -4.46 4.91
CA ARG A 61 -1.67 -3.62 6.00
C ARG A 61 -3.03 -4.13 6.52
N LEU A 62 -3.90 -4.61 5.64
CA LEU A 62 -5.20 -5.19 6.03
C LEU A 62 -5.01 -6.51 6.78
N GLY A 63 -4.09 -7.36 6.33
CA GLY A 63 -3.73 -8.60 7.02
C GLY A 63 -3.19 -8.35 8.44
N ALA A 64 -2.31 -7.36 8.59
CA ALA A 64 -1.77 -6.97 9.90
C ALA A 64 -2.80 -6.33 10.85
N ARG A 65 -3.94 -5.84 10.35
CA ARG A 65 -5.01 -5.23 11.17
C ARG A 65 -6.06 -6.25 11.63
N LEU A 66 -6.05 -7.45 11.06
CA LEU A 66 -6.96 -8.55 11.39
C LEU A 66 -6.28 -9.66 12.20
N ALA A 67 -4.94 -9.62 12.35
CA ALA A 67 -4.13 -10.49 13.19
C ALA A 67 -3.94 -9.88 14.59
#